data_AF-A0A355B3P1-F1
#
_entry.id   AF-A0A355B3P1-F1
#
_cell.length_a   1.000
_cell.length_b   1.000
_cell.length_c   1.000
_cell.angle_alpha   90.00
_cell.angle_beta   90.00
_cell.angle_gamma   90.00
#
_symmetry.space_group_name_H-M   'P 1'
#
loop_
_entity.id
_entity.type
_entity.pdbx_description
1 polymer ?
#
loop_
_entity_poly.entity_id
_entity_poly.type
_entity_poly.pdbx_seq_one_letter_code
_entity_poly.pdbx_strand_id
1 'polypeptide(L)'
;MGKTACSILLILAVILQAAPAAAVRIRVAQESRPGLGDFDANVLGHIDAYYEKEKAASDFYSYQAVSRYSFNGPHPRLQADTSHLFFVTTREGFSLFIVHDKPNDADGGAAVMRIKVTGDPNGARVLVFDDPYSDWDSFRAAPGGRDFSTWHRWFPCCTDGIVL
;
A
#
# COMPACT_ATOMS: atom_id res chain seq x y z
N MET A 1 3.46 -14.65 73.32
CA MET A 1 4.36 -14.11 72.26
C MET A 1 3.68 -14.29 70.92
N GLY A 2 2.95 -13.26 70.47
CA GLY A 2 2.19 -13.30 69.21
C GLY A 2 3.12 -13.12 68.01
N LYS A 3 3.00 -14.02 67.02
CA LYS A 3 3.73 -13.93 65.75
C LYS A 3 2.91 -13.07 64.79
N THR A 4 3.46 -11.91 64.42
CA THR A 4 2.91 -11.02 63.40
C THR A 4 3.12 -11.66 62.03
N ALA A 5 2.03 -12.04 61.35
CA ALA A 5 2.08 -12.49 59.97
C ALA A 5 2.08 -11.28 59.03
N CYS A 6 3.13 -11.12 58.25
CA CYS A 6 3.26 -10.10 57.21
C CYS A 6 2.60 -10.64 55.93
N SER A 7 1.43 -10.11 55.57
CA SER A 7 0.73 -10.48 54.33
C SER A 7 1.34 -9.72 53.15
N ILE A 8 1.98 -10.45 52.24
CA ILE A 8 2.44 -9.93 50.95
C ILE A 8 1.22 -9.84 50.02
N LEU A 9 0.87 -8.61 49.64
CA LEU A 9 -0.16 -8.33 48.63
C LEU A 9 0.44 -8.55 47.24
N LEU A 10 0.14 -9.69 46.60
CA LEU A 10 0.48 -9.94 45.20
C LEU A 10 -0.54 -9.21 44.31
N ILE A 11 -0.15 -8.11 43.68
CA ILE A 11 -0.97 -7.46 42.64
C ILE A 11 -0.79 -8.28 41.36
N LEU A 12 -1.76 -9.13 41.07
CA LEU A 12 -1.83 -9.84 39.79
C LEU A 12 -2.28 -8.84 38.72
N ALA A 13 -1.33 -8.24 38.02
CA ALA A 13 -1.61 -7.42 36.85
C ALA A 13 -2.13 -8.33 35.73
N VAL A 14 -3.45 -8.41 35.58
CA VAL A 14 -4.08 -9.03 34.41
C VAL A 14 -3.85 -8.09 33.24
N ILE A 15 -2.78 -8.35 32.48
CA ILE A 15 -2.57 -7.71 31.18
C ILE A 15 -3.63 -8.31 30.25
N LEU A 16 -4.73 -7.59 30.01
CA LEU A 16 -5.58 -7.87 28.86
C LEU A 16 -4.71 -7.67 27.62
N GLN A 17 -4.29 -8.75 26.98
CA GLN A 17 -3.73 -8.67 25.64
C GLN A 17 -4.84 -8.14 24.72
N ALA A 18 -4.60 -6.96 24.13
CA ALA A 18 -5.46 -6.47 23.07
C ALA A 18 -5.50 -7.53 21.96
N ALA A 19 -6.70 -7.91 21.53
CA ALA A 19 -6.85 -8.79 20.39
C ALA A 19 -6.07 -8.19 19.21
N PRO A 20 -5.30 -9.00 18.46
CA PRO A 20 -4.63 -8.50 17.26
C PRO A 20 -5.70 -7.87 16.36
N ALA A 21 -5.45 -6.65 15.89
CA ALA A 21 -6.33 -5.98 14.94
C ALA A 21 -6.60 -6.96 13.79
N ALA A 22 -7.88 -7.28 13.55
CA ALA A 22 -8.25 -8.23 12.52
C ALA A 22 -7.62 -7.83 11.18
N ALA A 23 -7.04 -8.80 10.47
CA ALA A 23 -6.42 -8.56 9.17
C ALA A 23 -7.44 -7.90 8.23
N VAL A 24 -7.08 -6.76 7.64
CA VAL A 24 -7.92 -6.08 6.65
C VAL A 24 -7.97 -6.96 5.40
N ARG A 25 -9.18 -7.39 5.03
CA ARG A 25 -9.42 -8.20 3.84
C ARG A 25 -10.07 -7.35 2.76
N ILE A 26 -9.37 -7.22 1.63
CA ILE A 26 -9.76 -6.36 0.53
C ILE A 26 -10.48 -7.21 -0.51
N ARG A 27 -11.69 -6.81 -0.86
CA ARG A 27 -12.44 -7.41 -1.96
C ARG A 27 -11.97 -6.83 -3.29
N VAL A 28 -11.69 -7.69 -4.26
CA VAL A 28 -11.33 -7.31 -5.62
C VAL A 28 -12.48 -7.68 -6.55
N ALA A 29 -12.94 -6.72 -7.34
CA ALA A 29 -14.02 -6.89 -8.29
C ALA A 29 -13.72 -6.12 -9.58
N GLN A 30 -14.35 -6.53 -10.67
CA GLN A 30 -14.27 -5.84 -11.96
C GLN A 30 -15.67 -5.66 -12.54
N GLU A 31 -15.88 -4.70 -13.44
CA GLU A 31 -17.11 -4.67 -14.21
C GLU A 31 -17.10 -5.80 -15.26
N SER A 32 -18.27 -6.31 -15.64
CA SER A 32 -18.34 -7.29 -16.74
C SER A 32 -18.04 -6.66 -18.11
N ARG A 33 -18.21 -5.34 -18.21
CA ARG A 33 -17.76 -4.49 -19.32
C ARG A 33 -17.60 -3.04 -18.85
N PRO A 34 -16.75 -2.24 -19.51
CA PRO A 34 -16.50 -0.87 -19.09
C PRO A 34 -17.78 -0.03 -18.92
N GLY A 35 -17.94 0.57 -17.74
CA GLY A 35 -19.00 1.53 -17.41
C GLY A 35 -20.34 0.94 -16.98
N LEU A 36 -20.44 -0.36 -16.73
CA LEU A 36 -21.69 -1.00 -16.32
C LEU A 36 -22.01 -0.84 -14.83
N GLY A 37 -21.00 -0.61 -14.00
CA GLY A 37 -21.10 -0.44 -12.55
C GLY A 37 -21.42 -1.73 -11.79
N ASP A 38 -21.37 -2.89 -12.42
CA ASP A 38 -21.81 -4.19 -11.87
C ASP A 38 -20.72 -4.92 -11.07
N PHE A 39 -19.88 -4.20 -10.34
CA PHE A 39 -18.82 -4.77 -9.50
C PHE A 39 -19.36 -5.79 -8.49
N ASP A 40 -20.60 -5.60 -8.02
CA ASP A 40 -21.22 -6.51 -7.07
C ASP A 40 -21.52 -7.90 -7.61
N ALA A 41 -21.71 -8.02 -8.92
CA ALA A 41 -21.93 -9.29 -9.59
C ALA A 41 -20.61 -10.03 -9.95
N ASN A 42 -19.47 -9.35 -9.88
CA ASN A 42 -18.22 -9.78 -10.52
C ASN A 42 -17.03 -9.70 -9.56
N VAL A 43 -17.15 -10.40 -8.43
CA VAL A 43 -16.09 -10.50 -7.43
C VAL A 43 -15.03 -11.50 -7.89
N LEU A 44 -13.81 -11.00 -8.11
CA LEU A 44 -12.67 -11.81 -8.50
C LEU A 44 -12.07 -12.56 -7.32
N GLY A 45 -12.21 -12.01 -6.12
CA GLY A 45 -11.76 -12.66 -4.89
C GLY A 45 -11.47 -11.65 -3.80
N HIS A 46 -10.61 -12.07 -2.88
CA HIS A 46 -10.15 -11.25 -1.79
C HIS A 46 -8.63 -11.36 -1.65
N ILE A 47 -7.98 -10.25 -1.33
CA ILE A 47 -6.56 -10.19 -1.02
C ILE A 47 -6.39 -9.65 0.40
N ASP A 48 -5.28 -10.03 1.03
CA ASP A 48 -4.89 -9.51 2.33
C ASP A 48 -3.90 -8.35 2.15
N ALA A 49 -3.91 -7.41 3.09
CA ALA A 49 -2.87 -6.39 3.15
C ALA A 49 -1.61 -6.92 3.84
N TYR A 50 -0.45 -6.45 3.40
CA TYR A 50 0.77 -6.54 4.18
C TYR A 50 0.65 -5.66 5.43
N TYR A 51 1.30 -6.07 6.52
CA TYR A 51 1.17 -5.39 7.81
C TYR A 51 2.55 -4.95 8.32
N GLU A 52 2.80 -3.65 8.25
CA GLU A 52 4.12 -3.02 8.44
C GLU A 52 3.97 -1.72 9.25
N LYS A 53 3.18 -1.75 10.33
CA LYS A 53 2.80 -0.56 11.12
C LYS A 53 3.96 0.23 11.73
N GLU A 54 5.13 -0.38 11.84
CA GLU A 54 6.32 0.28 12.37
C GLU A 54 7.09 1.09 11.29
N LYS A 55 6.75 0.91 10.01
CA LYS A 55 7.40 1.57 8.88
C LYS A 55 6.53 2.68 8.30
N ALA A 56 7.17 3.74 7.80
CA ALA A 56 6.50 4.66 6.88
C ALA A 56 6.27 3.98 5.53
N ALA A 57 5.33 4.49 4.74
CA ALA A 57 5.08 4.00 3.39
C ALA A 57 6.31 4.13 2.48
N SER A 58 7.06 5.23 2.61
CA SER A 58 8.34 5.45 1.92
C SER A 58 9.39 4.41 2.29
N ASP A 59 9.45 4.01 3.57
CA ASP A 59 10.41 3.02 4.06
C ASP A 59 10.07 1.63 3.51
N PHE A 60 8.78 1.30 3.40
CA PHE A 60 8.35 0.05 2.76
C PHE A 60 8.60 0.07 1.25
N TYR A 61 8.31 1.17 0.56
CA TYR A 61 8.54 1.31 -0.89
C TYR A 61 10.04 1.23 -1.22
N SER A 62 10.87 1.79 -0.35
CA SER A 62 12.34 1.70 -0.40
C SER A 62 12.92 2.18 -1.73
N TYR A 63 12.46 3.35 -2.16
CA TYR A 63 12.82 3.88 -3.47
C TYR A 63 14.36 4.07 -3.60
N GLN A 64 14.94 3.53 -4.67
CA GLN A 64 16.38 3.55 -4.97
C GLN A 64 17.33 2.93 -3.92
N ALA A 65 16.82 2.18 -2.94
CA ALA A 65 17.67 1.65 -1.87
C ALA A 65 18.69 0.61 -2.35
N VAL A 66 18.37 -0.17 -3.40
CA VAL A 66 19.26 -1.20 -3.98
C VAL A 66 19.38 -1.03 -5.49
N SER A 67 18.27 -1.18 -6.20
CA SER A 67 18.16 -0.87 -7.63
C SER A 67 17.78 0.59 -7.78
N ARG A 68 18.60 1.34 -8.52
CA ARG A 68 18.36 2.76 -8.79
C ARG A 68 17.08 2.94 -9.59
N TYR A 69 16.40 4.06 -9.34
CA TYR A 69 15.14 4.41 -9.99
C TYR A 69 14.12 3.27 -9.95
N SER A 70 13.97 2.62 -8.79
CA SER A 70 13.04 1.50 -8.64
C SER A 70 12.54 1.33 -7.21
N PHE A 71 11.40 0.66 -7.09
CA PHE A 71 10.91 0.01 -5.89
C PHE A 71 11.91 -1.06 -5.43
N ASN A 72 12.20 -1.07 -4.13
CA ASN A 72 13.04 -2.12 -3.50
C ASN A 72 12.37 -2.70 -2.26
N GLY A 73 11.05 -2.51 -2.12
CA GLY A 73 10.32 -3.09 -1.01
C GLY A 73 10.34 -4.61 -1.01
N PRO A 74 10.11 -5.24 0.15
CA PRO A 74 10.29 -6.69 0.31
C PRO A 74 9.19 -7.50 -0.38
N HIS A 75 8.02 -6.90 -0.61
CA HIS A 75 6.85 -7.57 -1.17
C HIS A 75 5.97 -6.61 -1.99
N PRO A 76 5.19 -7.13 -2.96
CA PRO A 76 5.25 -8.50 -3.47
C PRO A 76 6.53 -8.73 -4.29
N ARG A 77 6.79 -9.98 -4.67
CA ARG A 77 7.81 -10.25 -5.69
C ARG A 77 7.27 -9.77 -7.03
N LEU A 78 7.91 -8.75 -7.59
CA LEU A 78 7.50 -8.16 -8.85
C LEU A 78 7.80 -9.08 -10.05
N GLN A 79 6.94 -8.98 -11.05
CA GLN A 79 7.02 -9.67 -12.34
C GLN A 79 7.24 -8.66 -13.47
N ALA A 80 7.95 -9.09 -14.52
CA ALA A 80 8.08 -8.34 -15.77
C ALA A 80 6.71 -7.99 -16.35
N ASP A 81 6.61 -6.88 -17.09
CA ASP A 81 5.43 -6.53 -17.89
C ASP A 81 4.11 -6.46 -17.09
N THR A 82 4.17 -6.22 -15.78
CA THR A 82 3.02 -6.36 -14.88
C THR A 82 2.85 -5.15 -13.97
N SER A 83 1.61 -4.70 -13.81
CA SER A 83 1.27 -3.71 -12.78
C SER A 83 0.78 -4.41 -11.51
N HIS A 84 1.46 -4.15 -10.40
CA HIS A 84 1.18 -4.74 -9.10
C HIS A 84 0.42 -3.72 -8.26
N LEU A 85 -0.84 -4.02 -7.96
CA LEU A 85 -1.67 -3.24 -7.05
C LEU A 85 -1.86 -4.06 -5.78
N PHE A 86 -1.39 -3.55 -4.65
CA PHE A 86 -1.45 -4.24 -3.36
C PHE A 86 -1.60 -3.24 -2.22
N PHE A 87 -2.05 -3.73 -1.06
CA PHE A 87 -2.30 -2.89 0.10
C PHE A 87 -1.29 -3.18 1.20
N VAL A 88 -0.87 -2.11 1.89
CA VAL A 88 0.00 -2.20 3.06
C VAL A 88 -0.60 -1.35 4.16
N THR A 89 -0.66 -1.90 5.37
CA THR A 89 -0.95 -1.11 6.57
C THR A 89 0.37 -0.62 7.16
N THR A 90 0.67 0.66 6.97
CA THR A 90 1.87 1.35 7.45
C THR A 90 1.54 2.21 8.67
N ARG A 91 2.52 2.97 9.19
CA ARG A 91 2.30 3.93 10.28
C ARG A 91 1.35 5.06 9.87
N GLU A 92 1.29 5.41 8.58
CA GLU A 92 0.38 6.41 8.04
C GLU A 92 -1.06 5.91 7.85
N GLY A 93 -1.27 4.59 7.95
CA GLY A 93 -2.58 3.97 7.84
C GLY A 93 -2.63 2.90 6.76
N PHE A 94 -3.78 2.77 6.12
CA PHE A 94 -4.03 1.79 5.07
C PHE A 94 -3.76 2.43 3.71
N SER A 95 -2.81 1.88 2.95
CA SER A 95 -2.31 2.50 1.73
C SER A 95 -2.35 1.56 0.53
N LEU A 96 -2.60 2.12 -0.64
CA LEU A 96 -2.51 1.42 -1.92
C LEU A 96 -1.14 1.67 -2.53
N PHE A 97 -0.41 0.60 -2.77
CA PHE A 97 0.85 0.60 -3.49
C PHE A 97 0.58 0.16 -4.93
N ILE A 98 1.11 0.92 -5.87
CA ILE A 98 1.06 0.64 -7.29
C ILE A 98 2.50 0.62 -7.76
N VAL A 99 2.94 -0.52 -8.29
CA VAL A 99 4.30 -0.69 -8.84
C VAL A 99 4.23 -1.35 -10.20
N HIS A 100 4.81 -0.72 -11.20
CA HIS A 100 4.91 -1.20 -12.55
C HIS A 100 6.23 -1.93 -12.75
N ASP A 101 6.15 -3.08 -13.43
CA ASP A 101 7.30 -3.87 -13.84
C ASP A 101 8.12 -4.43 -12.66
N LYS A 102 9.36 -4.87 -12.92
CA LYS A 102 10.34 -5.29 -11.92
C LYS A 102 11.71 -4.61 -12.10
N PRO A 103 12.51 -4.50 -11.02
CA PRO A 103 13.88 -4.05 -11.14
C PRO A 103 14.73 -5.01 -12.00
N ASN A 104 15.72 -4.43 -12.67
CA ASN A 104 16.63 -5.07 -13.61
C ASN A 104 15.92 -5.83 -14.74
N ASP A 105 14.79 -5.29 -15.22
CA ASP A 105 14.26 -5.74 -16.50
C ASP A 105 15.03 -5.17 -17.69
N ALA A 106 15.01 -5.91 -18.80
CA ALA A 106 15.75 -5.54 -20.01
C ALA A 106 15.02 -4.50 -20.86
N ASP A 107 13.76 -4.23 -20.55
CA ASP A 107 12.86 -3.30 -21.21
C ASP A 107 12.30 -2.26 -20.25
N GLY A 108 11.71 -1.24 -20.85
CA GLY A 108 10.98 -0.20 -20.13
C GLY A 108 9.55 -0.13 -20.64
N GLY A 109 8.78 0.79 -20.10
CA GLY A 109 7.36 0.87 -20.42
C GLY A 109 6.74 2.18 -20.01
N ALA A 110 5.41 2.22 -20.17
CA ALA A 110 4.61 3.33 -19.71
C ALA A 110 3.23 2.83 -19.27
N ALA A 111 2.66 3.48 -18.26
CA ALA A 111 1.33 3.17 -17.76
C ALA A 111 0.54 4.46 -17.54
N VAL A 112 -0.78 4.38 -17.78
CA VAL A 112 -1.71 5.48 -17.51
C VAL A 112 -2.81 4.94 -16.61
N MET A 113 -3.05 5.59 -15.48
CA MET A 113 -4.07 5.16 -14.54
C MET A 113 -5.02 6.30 -14.19
N ARG A 114 -6.26 5.92 -13.89
CA ARG A 114 -7.25 6.77 -13.25
C ARG A 114 -7.76 6.05 -12.03
N ILE A 115 -7.67 6.70 -10.88
CA ILE A 115 -8.02 6.11 -9.59
C ILE A 115 -9.08 6.99 -8.96
N LYS A 116 -10.19 6.38 -8.55
CA LYS A 116 -11.28 7.06 -7.87
C LYS A 116 -11.48 6.48 -6.48
N VAL A 117 -11.46 7.34 -5.47
CA VAL A 117 -11.65 6.98 -4.06
C VAL A 117 -13.06 7.33 -3.63
N THR A 118 -13.87 6.31 -3.36
CA THR A 118 -15.25 6.43 -2.89
C THR A 118 -15.38 5.90 -1.45
N GLY A 119 -16.37 6.39 -0.70
CA GLY A 119 -16.71 5.85 0.62
C GLY A 119 -15.90 6.41 1.80
N ASP A 120 -14.65 6.84 1.61
CA ASP A 120 -13.87 7.50 2.68
C ASP A 120 -14.08 9.02 2.64
N PRO A 121 -14.74 9.70 3.59
CA PRO A 121 -15.00 11.15 3.55
C PRO A 121 -13.74 12.03 3.38
N ASN A 122 -12.56 11.56 3.78
CA ASN A 122 -11.32 12.32 3.77
C ASN A 122 -10.51 12.17 2.47
N GLY A 123 -10.88 11.20 1.61
CA GLY A 123 -10.12 10.88 0.40
C GLY A 123 -8.76 10.25 0.71
N ALA A 124 -7.91 10.14 -0.31
CA ALA A 124 -6.52 9.66 -0.19
C ALA A 124 -5.52 10.80 -0.44
N ARG A 125 -4.25 10.55 -0.17
CA ARG A 125 -3.16 11.50 -0.47
C ARG A 125 -1.95 10.72 -0.95
N VAL A 126 -1.13 11.33 -1.80
CA VAL A 126 0.12 10.69 -2.17
C VAL A 126 1.06 10.63 -0.97
N LEU A 127 1.62 9.45 -0.71
CA LEU A 127 2.64 9.22 0.30
C LEU A 127 4.03 9.07 -0.33
N VAL A 128 4.10 8.50 -1.53
CA VAL A 128 5.36 8.29 -2.27
C VAL A 128 5.12 8.58 -3.75
N PHE A 129 6.00 9.39 -4.33
CA PHE A 129 6.18 9.47 -5.78
C PHE A 129 7.41 8.65 -6.14
N ASP A 130 7.27 7.75 -7.11
CA ASP A 130 8.42 7.30 -7.87
C ASP A 130 8.95 8.50 -8.68
N ASP A 131 10.28 8.58 -8.83
CA ASP A 131 10.95 9.63 -9.59
C ASP A 131 10.46 11.08 -9.33
N PRO A 132 10.44 11.57 -8.06
CA PRO A 132 9.78 12.84 -7.68
C PRO A 132 10.35 14.12 -8.32
N TYR A 133 11.49 14.02 -9.01
CA TYR A 133 12.17 15.13 -9.68
C TYR A 133 12.24 14.95 -11.21
N SER A 134 11.49 13.99 -11.73
CA SER A 134 11.44 13.63 -13.13
C SER A 134 10.32 14.37 -13.85
N ASP A 135 10.61 14.89 -15.04
CA ASP A 135 9.59 15.40 -15.97
C ASP A 135 8.94 14.26 -16.80
N TRP A 136 9.36 13.01 -16.57
CA TRP A 136 8.87 11.82 -17.27
C TRP A 136 7.63 11.21 -16.63
N ASP A 137 7.21 11.69 -15.46
CA ASP A 137 5.99 11.24 -14.82
C ASP A 137 5.04 12.42 -14.63
N SER A 138 3.74 12.14 -14.69
CA SER A 138 2.75 13.16 -14.40
C SER A 138 1.71 12.62 -13.44
N PHE A 139 1.44 13.41 -12.40
CA PHE A 139 0.43 13.11 -11.42
C PHE A 139 -0.52 14.29 -11.27
N ARG A 140 -1.82 14.00 -11.24
CA ARG A 140 -2.86 14.98 -10.95
C ARG A 140 -3.81 14.41 -9.91
N ALA A 141 -3.96 15.12 -8.80
CA ALA A 141 -5.00 14.86 -7.80
C ALA A 141 -6.05 15.98 -7.83
N ALA A 142 -7.32 15.61 -7.88
CA ALA A 142 -8.40 16.55 -7.62
C ALA A 142 -8.37 17.00 -6.14
N PRO A 143 -8.83 18.23 -5.83
CA PRO A 143 -9.00 18.68 -4.45
C PRO A 143 -9.78 17.65 -3.62
N GLY A 144 -9.30 17.37 -2.41
CA GLY A 144 -9.93 16.39 -1.51
C GLY A 144 -9.61 14.92 -1.81
N GLY A 145 -8.66 14.64 -2.71
CA GLY A 145 -8.06 13.29 -2.81
C GLY A 145 -9.01 12.21 -3.33
N ARG A 146 -9.92 12.59 -4.23
CA ARG A 146 -10.98 11.70 -4.73
C ARG A 146 -10.70 11.10 -6.09
N ASP A 147 -10.05 11.86 -6.93
CA ASP A 147 -9.77 11.48 -8.29
C ASP A 147 -8.29 11.74 -8.55
N PHE A 148 -7.60 10.70 -8.99
CA PHE A 148 -6.19 10.75 -9.35
C PHE A 148 -6.05 10.32 -10.81
N SER A 149 -5.14 10.98 -11.52
CA SER A 149 -4.69 10.54 -12.84
C SER A 149 -3.18 10.52 -12.85
N THR A 150 -2.62 9.40 -13.30
CA THR A 150 -1.17 9.19 -13.35
C THR A 150 -0.74 8.82 -14.76
N TRP A 151 0.45 9.28 -15.13
CA TRP A 151 1.21 8.84 -16.29
C TRP A 151 2.60 8.50 -15.77
N HIS A 152 3.02 7.27 -16.01
CA HIS A 152 4.27 6.68 -15.56
C HIS A 152 5.10 6.30 -16.78
N ARG A 153 6.41 6.49 -16.73
CA ARG A 153 7.34 6.02 -17.74
C ARG A 153 8.67 5.61 -17.11
N TRP A 154 9.00 4.33 -17.24
CA TRP A 154 10.28 3.78 -16.81
C TRP A 154 11.19 3.37 -17.97
N PHE A 155 12.49 3.35 -17.69
CA PHE A 155 13.54 2.90 -18.59
C PHE A 155 13.84 1.40 -18.41
N PRO A 156 14.55 0.79 -19.40
CA PRO A 156 15.21 -0.50 -19.24
C PRO A 156 16.07 -0.56 -17.99
N CYS A 157 15.59 -1.25 -16.96
CA CYS A 157 16.21 -1.53 -15.65
C CYS A 157 15.21 -1.45 -14.51
N CYS A 158 14.08 -0.79 -14.73
CA CYS A 158 13.53 0.03 -13.67
C CYS A 158 12.03 -0.20 -13.50
N THR A 159 11.55 0.06 -12.29
CA THR A 159 10.12 0.12 -12.02
C THR A 159 9.66 1.57 -12.04
N ASP A 160 8.35 1.76 -12.00
CA ASP A 160 7.71 3.04 -11.70
C ASP A 160 6.55 2.78 -10.73
N GLY A 161 5.97 3.82 -10.16
CA GLY A 161 4.82 3.65 -9.29
C GLY A 161 4.41 4.85 -8.46
N ILE A 162 3.51 4.59 -7.54
CA ILE A 162 2.98 5.57 -6.59
C ILE A 162 2.42 4.87 -5.37
N VAL A 163 2.41 5.57 -4.23
CA VAL A 163 1.68 5.15 -3.03
C VAL A 163 0.64 6.18 -2.65
N LEU A 164 -0.60 5.73 -2.45
CA LEU A 164 -1.77 6.53 -2.06
C LEU A 164 -2.28 6.14 -0.66
#